data_AF-A0A7S0Y306-F1
#
_entry.id   AF-A0A7S0Y306-F1
#
_cell.length_a   1.000
_cell.length_b   1.000
_cell.length_c   1.000
_cell.angle_alpha   90.00
_cell.angle_beta   90.00
_cell.angle_gamma   90.00
#
_symmetry.space_group_name_H-M   'P 1'
#
loop_
_entity.id
_entity.type
_entity.pdbx_description
1 polymer ?
#
loop_
_entity_poly.entity_id
_entity_poly.type
_entity_poly.pdbx_seq_one_letter_code
_entity_poly.pdbx_strand_id
1 'polypeptide(L)'
;TGCAHRGEIDGLRASGEIDVWCAGELVFKVFAGKPLFESRKQAFSALVKAHKDKDVEVPFDDIPDVMAKYLLENMLCRQPQDRMPMRDLVLCAEQIGTQADYYGGAPVIDTLHDVEGGTPPDSPV
;
A
#
# COMPACT_ATOMS: atom_id res chain seq x y z
N THR A 1 -38.46 -5.21 6.04
CA THR A 1 -37.53 -6.06 5.28
C THR A 1 -36.14 -5.78 5.83
N GLY A 2 -35.58 -6.51 6.79
CA GLY A 2 -35.53 -7.95 6.96
C GLY A 2 -34.14 -8.45 6.55
N CYS A 3 -33.36 -8.90 7.54
CA CYS A 3 -32.12 -9.69 7.44
C CYS A 3 -30.76 -8.93 7.41
N ALA A 4 -30.18 -8.77 8.61
CA ALA A 4 -28.76 -8.99 8.81
C ALA A 4 -28.60 -9.58 10.22
N HIS A 5 -28.77 -10.90 10.33
CA HIS A 5 -28.38 -11.63 11.53
C HIS A 5 -26.85 -11.60 11.56
N ARG A 6 -26.31 -10.55 12.21
CA ARG A 6 -24.87 -10.35 12.39
C ARG A 6 -24.42 -11.41 13.39
N GLY A 7 -23.81 -12.48 12.89
CA GLY A 7 -23.28 -13.55 13.73
C GLY A 7 -22.15 -13.00 14.59
N GLU A 8 -22.42 -12.79 15.87
CA GLU A 8 -21.40 -12.67 16.90
C GLU A 8 -20.99 -14.09 17.29
N ILE A 9 -19.74 -14.43 17.01
CA ILE A 9 -19.09 -15.59 17.59
C ILE A 9 -17.98 -14.98 18.46
N ASP A 10 -18.10 -15.15 19.79
CA ASP A 10 -17.11 -14.75 20.80
C ASP A 10 -16.76 -13.25 20.90
N GLY A 11 -17.70 -12.35 20.63
CA GLY A 11 -17.49 -10.90 20.76
C GLY A 11 -16.55 -10.30 19.71
N LEU A 12 -16.02 -11.10 18.78
CA LEU A 12 -15.42 -10.62 17.54
C LEU A 12 -16.53 -10.40 16.51
N ARG A 13 -16.88 -9.14 16.29
CA ARG A 13 -17.82 -8.75 15.25
C ARG A 13 -17.08 -8.71 13.92
N ALA A 14 -17.44 -9.60 12.99
CA ALA A 14 -17.02 -9.50 11.61
C ALA A 14 -17.36 -8.11 11.06
N SER A 15 -16.37 -7.46 10.46
CA SER A 15 -16.48 -6.08 9.98
C SER A 15 -15.65 -5.93 8.71
N GLY A 16 -16.10 -5.07 7.79
CA GLY A 16 -15.38 -4.88 6.52
C GLY A 16 -13.96 -4.35 6.75
N GLU A 17 -13.74 -3.63 7.85
CA GLU A 17 -12.45 -3.13 8.28
C GLU A 17 -11.49 -4.28 8.66
N ILE A 18 -11.99 -5.39 9.22
CA ILE A 18 -11.18 -6.60 9.46
C ILE A 18 -10.77 -7.21 8.13
N ASP A 19 -11.70 -7.31 7.17
CA ASP A 19 -11.41 -7.83 5.83
C ASP A 19 -10.36 -6.97 5.12
N VAL A 20 -10.41 -5.65 5.27
CA VAL A 20 -9.39 -4.71 4.75
C VAL A 20 -8.01 -4.99 5.35
N TRP A 21 -7.92 -5.21 6.66
CA TRP A 21 -6.64 -5.56 7.30
C TRP A 21 -6.09 -6.89 6.77
N CYS A 22 -6.93 -7.92 6.68
CA CYS A 22 -6.55 -9.22 6.13
C CYS A 22 -6.12 -9.13 4.65
N ALA A 23 -6.82 -8.34 3.85
CA ALA A 23 -6.41 -8.06 2.48
C ALA A 23 -5.06 -7.33 2.42
N GLY A 24 -4.80 -6.42 3.35
CA GLY A 24 -3.51 -5.72 3.46
C GLY A 24 -2.35 -6.67 3.69
N GLU A 25 -2.52 -7.70 4.52
CA GLU A 25 -1.50 -8.75 4.71
C GLU A 25 -1.21 -9.51 3.40
N LEU A 26 -2.26 -9.84 2.63
CA LEU A 26 -2.11 -10.51 1.34
C LEU A 26 -1.38 -9.61 0.32
N VAL A 27 -1.77 -8.34 0.25
CA VAL A 27 -1.14 -7.34 -0.62
C VAL A 27 0.34 -7.18 -0.26
N PHE A 28 0.66 -7.07 1.04
CA PHE A 28 2.06 -7.00 1.49
C PHE A 28 2.84 -8.21 1.01
N LYS A 29 2.29 -9.42 1.17
CA LYS A 29 2.94 -10.66 0.73
C LYS A 29 3.21 -10.69 -0.78
N VAL A 30 2.28 -10.17 -1.57
CA VAL A 30 2.45 -10.09 -3.03
C VAL A 30 3.63 -9.19 -3.40
N PHE A 31 3.75 -8.01 -2.78
CA PHE A 31 4.80 -7.05 -3.12
C PHE A 31 6.16 -7.34 -2.47
N ALA A 32 6.17 -7.73 -1.19
CA ALA A 32 7.41 -8.02 -0.45
C ALA A 32 7.96 -9.43 -0.71
N GLY A 33 7.17 -10.32 -1.33
CA GLY A 33 7.54 -11.72 -1.58
C GLY A 33 7.66 -12.59 -0.31
N LYS A 34 7.27 -12.07 0.86
CA LYS A 34 7.34 -12.73 2.16
C LYS A 34 6.13 -12.37 3.02
N PRO A 35 5.71 -13.22 3.98
CA PRO A 35 4.58 -12.88 4.84
C PRO A 35 4.92 -11.70 5.75
N LEU A 36 3.90 -10.93 6.15
CA LEU A 36 4.08 -9.85 7.14
C LEU A 36 4.47 -10.42 8.52
N PHE A 37 3.93 -11.60 8.84
CA PHE A 37 4.30 -12.37 10.02
C PHE A 37 4.63 -13.81 9.63
N GLU A 38 5.78 -14.30 10.05
CA GLU A 38 6.25 -15.67 9.84
C GLU A 38 5.43 -16.71 10.61
N SER A 39 4.70 -16.29 11.65
CA SER A 39 3.85 -17.17 12.43
C SER A 39 2.69 -16.46 13.11
N ARG A 40 1.64 -17.22 13.41
CA ARG A 40 0.52 -16.79 14.26
C ARG A 40 1.00 -16.21 15.61
N LYS A 41 2.03 -16.81 16.22
CA LYS A 41 2.60 -16.32 17.49
C LYS A 41 3.20 -14.93 17.35
N GLN A 42 3.92 -14.69 16.25
CA GLN A 42 4.50 -13.37 15.96
C GLN A 42 3.40 -12.33 15.73
N ALA A 43 2.39 -12.67 14.93
CA ALA A 43 1.24 -11.80 14.67
C ALA A 43 0.56 -11.37 15.98
N PHE A 44 0.20 -12.33 16.85
CA PHE A 44 -0.39 -12.02 18.15
C PHE A 44 0.53 -11.17 19.03
N SER A 45 1.83 -11.48 19.07
CA SER A 45 2.77 -10.68 19.86
C SER A 45 2.87 -9.23 19.35
N ALA A 46 2.81 -9.01 18.03
CA ALA A 46 2.85 -7.67 17.44
C ALA A 46 1.56 -6.91 17.75
N LEU A 47 0.40 -7.54 17.53
CA LEU A 47 -0.92 -6.94 17.81
C LEU A 47 -1.12 -6.61 19.30
N VAL A 48 -0.67 -7.49 20.20
CA VAL A 48 -0.74 -7.22 21.66
C VAL A 48 0.22 -6.11 22.07
N LYS A 49 1.39 -5.98 21.44
CA LYS A 49 2.32 -4.86 21.72
C LYS A 49 1.78 -3.53 21.21
N ALA A 50 1.02 -3.54 20.11
CA ALA A 50 0.38 -2.36 19.51
C ALA A 50 -0.71 -1.72 20.40
N HIS A 51 -1.08 -2.34 21.53
CA HIS A 51 -2.12 -1.83 22.45
C HIS A 51 -1.81 -0.49 23.15
N LYS A 52 -0.58 0.04 23.03
CA LYS A 52 -0.12 1.27 23.70
C LYS A 52 0.26 2.37 22.70
N ASP A 53 -0.72 2.78 21.90
CA ASP A 53 -0.61 3.92 20.96
C ASP A 53 0.41 3.75 19.81
N LYS A 54 0.83 2.52 19.53
CA LYS A 54 1.78 2.22 18.45
C LYS A 54 1.12 1.33 17.41
N ASP A 55 1.23 1.69 16.14
CA ASP A 55 0.84 0.81 15.04
C ASP A 55 1.75 -0.42 14.97
N VAL A 56 1.28 -1.43 14.24
CA VAL A 56 2.12 -2.57 13.89
C VAL A 56 3.23 -2.07 12.97
N GLU A 57 4.47 -2.43 13.29
CA GLU A 57 5.61 -2.12 12.44
C GLU A 57 5.55 -2.96 11.16
N VAL A 58 5.49 -2.29 10.02
CA VAL A 58 5.45 -2.90 8.68
C VAL A 58 6.74 -2.50 7.95
N PRO A 59 7.50 -3.45 7.38
CA PRO A 59 8.77 -3.14 6.72
C PRO A 59 8.52 -2.62 5.30
N PHE A 60 8.05 -1.37 5.17
CA PHE A 60 7.72 -0.76 3.88
C PHE A 60 8.91 -0.58 2.94
N ASP A 61 10.14 -0.71 3.43
CA ASP A 61 11.34 -0.70 2.59
C ASP A 61 11.40 -1.91 1.63
N ASP A 62 10.71 -3.01 1.95
CA ASP A 62 10.59 -4.18 1.09
C ASP A 62 9.60 -3.97 -0.07
N ILE A 63 8.85 -2.87 -0.07
CA ILE A 63 7.83 -2.58 -1.07
C ILE A 63 8.43 -1.61 -2.11
N PRO A 64 8.52 -1.97 -3.39
CA PRO A 64 9.18 -1.11 -4.38
C PRO A 64 8.28 0.03 -4.88
N ASP A 65 6.97 -0.18 -4.94
CA ASP A 65 6.02 0.76 -5.52
C ASP A 65 5.45 1.72 -4.45
N VAL A 66 5.51 3.03 -4.72
CA VAL A 66 5.05 4.08 -3.79
C VAL A 66 3.54 4.02 -3.57
N MET A 67 2.76 3.71 -4.60
CA MET A 67 1.30 3.56 -4.46
C MET A 67 0.95 2.28 -3.70
N ALA A 68 1.73 1.21 -3.85
CA ALA A 68 1.58 0.01 -3.03
C ALA A 68 1.89 0.29 -1.54
N LYS A 69 2.91 1.10 -1.23
CA LYS A 69 3.19 1.55 0.14
C LYS A 69 2.01 2.35 0.70
N TYR A 70 1.55 3.35 -0.04
CA TYR A 70 0.41 4.17 0.36
C TYR A 70 -0.84 3.32 0.62
N LEU A 71 -1.15 2.38 -0.26
CA LEU A 71 -2.27 1.46 -0.08
C LEU A 71 -2.12 0.66 1.23
N LEU A 72 -0.95 0.06 1.45
CA LEU A 72 -0.69 -0.75 2.64
C LEU A 72 -0.73 0.05 3.95
N GLU A 73 -0.22 1.28 3.96
CA GLU A 73 -0.31 2.18 5.12
C GLU A 73 -1.76 2.44 5.53
N ASN A 74 -2.67 2.55 4.56
CA ASN A 74 -4.09 2.81 4.78
C ASN A 74 -4.94 1.53 4.99
N MET A 75 -4.38 0.34 4.72
CA MET A 75 -5.02 -0.95 5.03
C MET A 75 -4.61 -1.47 6.41
N LEU A 76 -3.34 -1.32 6.76
CA LEU A 76 -2.70 -1.85 7.96
C LEU A 76 -2.69 -0.83 9.12
N CYS A 77 -3.71 0.02 9.20
CA CYS A 77 -3.92 0.92 10.35
C CYS A 77 -4.48 0.14 11.54
N ARG A 78 -3.92 0.35 12.75
CA ARG A 78 -4.40 -0.36 13.95
C ARG A 78 -5.88 -0.12 14.19
N GLN A 79 -6.30 1.14 14.10
CA GLN A 79 -7.66 1.57 14.34
C GLN A 79 -8.55 1.22 13.13
N PRO A 80 -9.57 0.37 13.29
CA PRO A 80 -10.43 -0.04 12.17
C PRO A 80 -11.08 1.13 11.43
N GLN A 81 -11.50 2.16 12.15
CA GLN A 81 -12.15 3.36 11.59
C GLN A 81 -11.22 4.24 10.75
N ASP A 82 -9.91 4.09 10.90
CA ASP A 82 -8.90 4.86 10.16
C ASP A 82 -8.49 4.13 8.87
N ARG A 83 -8.96 2.88 8.67
CA ARG A 83 -8.68 2.10 7.47
C ARG A 83 -9.47 2.64 6.28
N MET A 84 -8.83 2.66 5.13
CA MET A 84 -9.47 3.11 3.89
C MET A 84 -10.68 2.23 3.53
N PRO A 85 -11.81 2.83 3.12
CA PRO A 85 -12.97 2.09 2.66
C PRO A 85 -12.63 1.21 1.44
N MET A 86 -13.24 0.03 1.38
CA MET A 86 -12.95 -0.95 0.31
C MET A 86 -13.14 -0.39 -1.11
N ARG A 87 -14.11 0.50 -1.31
CA ARG A 87 -14.31 1.20 -2.59
C ARG A 87 -13.07 1.98 -3.02
N ASP A 88 -12.45 2.70 -2.09
CA ASP A 88 -11.33 3.59 -2.39
C ASP A 88 -10.02 2.81 -2.51
N LEU A 89 -9.90 1.67 -1.81
CA LEU A 89 -8.79 0.73 -1.97
C LEU A 89 -8.67 0.26 -3.42
N VAL A 90 -9.80 -0.10 -4.05
CA VAL A 90 -9.80 -0.56 -5.46
C VAL A 90 -9.29 0.54 -6.39
N LEU A 91 -9.74 1.78 -6.19
CA LEU A 91 -9.30 2.92 -7.00
C LEU A 91 -7.80 3.23 -6.81
N CYS A 92 -7.29 3.10 -5.58
CA CYS A 92 -5.86 3.28 -5.32
C CYS A 92 -5.02 2.13 -5.91
N ALA A 93 -5.53 0.89 -5.85
CA ALA A 93 -4.85 -0.27 -6.40
C ALA A 93 -4.66 -0.20 -7.93
N GLU A 94 -5.60 0.44 -8.66
CA GLU A 94 -5.48 0.70 -10.10
C GLU A 94 -4.29 1.59 -10.46
N GLN A 95 -3.76 2.36 -9.50
CA GLN A 95 -2.62 3.26 -9.72
C GLN A 95 -1.27 2.58 -9.50
N ILE A 96 -1.24 1.35 -8.99
CA ILE A 96 0.00 0.61 -8.79
C ILE A 96 0.65 0.32 -10.14
N GLY A 97 1.96 0.52 -10.24
CA GLY A 97 2.74 0.32 -11.48
C GLY A 97 2.66 1.48 -12.46
N THR A 98 1.68 2.39 -12.33
CA THR A 98 1.55 3.54 -13.26
C THR A 98 2.77 4.46 -13.25
N GLN A 99 3.45 4.59 -12.10
CA GLN A 99 4.72 5.33 -12.05
C GLN A 99 5.86 4.60 -12.75
N ALA A 100 5.90 3.26 -12.68
CA ALA A 100 6.89 2.46 -13.39
C ALA A 100 6.71 2.59 -14.91
N ASP A 101 5.47 2.65 -15.39
CA ASP A 101 5.17 2.88 -16.81
C ASP A 101 5.59 4.29 -17.27
N TYR A 102 5.38 5.30 -16.44
CA TYR A 102 5.73 6.69 -16.77
C TYR A 102 7.25 6.91 -16.88
N TYR A 103 8.05 6.32 -15.99
CA TYR A 103 9.52 6.47 -16.02
C TYR A 103 10.23 5.38 -16.82
N GLY A 104 9.65 4.19 -16.97
CA GLY A 104 10.20 3.10 -17.78
C GLY A 104 10.04 3.29 -19.28
N GLY A 105 9.12 4.18 -19.71
CA GLY A 105 8.94 4.58 -21.10
C GLY A 105 9.74 5.81 -21.54
N ALA A 106 10.52 6.44 -20.65
CA ALA A 106 11.39 7.54 -21.03
C ALA A 106 12.49 7.00 -21.96
N PRO A 107 12.61 7.47 -23.22
CA PRO A 107 13.72 7.06 -24.06
C PRO A 107 15.01 7.46 -23.35
N VAL A 108 15.91 6.48 -23.16
CA VAL A 108 17.30 6.75 -22.81
C VAL A 108 17.86 7.57 -23.96
N ILE A 109 17.90 8.90 -23.80
CA ILE A 109 18.66 9.75 -24.70
C ILE A 109 20.12 9.43 -24.40
N ASP A 110 20.69 8.52 -25.19
CA ASP A 110 22.11 8.22 -25.19
C ASP A 110 22.84 9.50 -25.65
N THR A 111 23.20 10.35 -24.70
CA THR A 111 23.81 11.65 -24.99
C THR A 111 25.32 11.53 -24.87
N LEU A 112 25.94 10.83 -25.83
CA LEU A 112 27.35 11.01 -26.15
C LEU A 112 27.50 11.01 -27.68
N HIS A 113 28.11 12.09 -28.19
CA HIS A 113 28.31 12.47 -29.60
C HIS A 113 27.07 13.17 -30.21
N ASP A 114 27.04 14.46 -30.54
CA ASP A 114 28.10 15.32 -31.04
C ASP A 114 27.93 16.79 -30.61
N VAL A 115 29.06 17.44 -30.43
CA VAL A 115 29.21 18.89 -30.31
C VAL A 115 29.09 19.50 -31.69
N GLU A 116 28.02 20.23 -32.00
CA GLU A 116 28.07 21.40 -32.90
C GLU A 116 27.02 22.44 -32.51
N GLY A 117 27.45 23.71 -32.51
CA GLY A 117 26.82 24.82 -31.80
C GLY A 117 25.46 25.26 -32.35
N GLY A 118 24.58 25.62 -31.41
CA GLY A 118 23.39 26.42 -31.67
C GLY A 118 23.16 27.37 -30.48
N THR A 119 23.16 28.67 -30.76
CA THR A 119 22.81 29.73 -29.81
C THR A 119 21.43 29.48 -29.20
N PRO A 120 21.21 29.71 -27.89
CA PRO A 120 19.92 29.48 -27.27
C PRO A 120 18.88 30.51 -27.78
N PRO A 121 17.61 30.11 -27.98
CA PRO A 121 16.54 31.04 -28.35
C PRO A 121 16.17 31.93 -27.15
N ASP A 122 15.94 33.22 -27.44
CA ASP A 122 15.54 34.24 -26.47
C ASP A 122 14.29 33.85 -25.69
N SER A 123 14.34 34.01 -24.37
CA SER A 123 13.21 33.86 -23.46
C SER A 123 12.15 34.94 -23.74
N PRO A 124 10.85 34.61 -23.81
CA PRO A 124 9.82 35.63 -23.96
C PRO A 124 9.53 36.33 -22.61
N VAL A 125 9.27 37.63 -22.72
CA VAL A 125 8.75 38.54 -21.69
C VAL A 125 7.28 38.25 -21.41
#